data_AF-A0A158DH04-F1
#
_entry.id   AF-A0A158DH04-F1
#
_cell.length_a   1.000
_cell.length_b   1.000
_cell.length_c   1.000
_cell.angle_alpha   90.00
_cell.angle_beta   90.00
_cell.angle_gamma   90.00
#
_symmetry.space_group_name_H-M   'P 1'
#
loop_
_entity.id
_entity.type
_entity.pdbx_description
1 polymer ?
#
loop_
_entity_poly.entity_id
_entity_poly.type
_entity_poly.pdbx_seq_one_letter_code
_entity_poly.pdbx_strand_id
1 'polypeptide(L)'
;MYGCVNSSTPSQASSNTNNVDLKTAVPGISETLYARLTDPATPWQQDQNYLPALSEAGVAIEKRIFGIGHFLRPCMVEFIGCTNVLMQTYRTNNTPFWQHHPTDCRNVVMRGVTVDSIGPNNDGFDPDACDTVLCENVTFNTGDDCIAIKSGKDLDTQYGPAQNHVIQNCTMNSGHGGITLGSEMGGGVQRIYARNLQMLNKFWATNSLNIAIRIKTNMNRGGFVKDFYVDNVTLPNGVSLTPAGYGSSMLAGSPINSTVPLGVSSPTAANPSASQGGIITFDCDYQPSKDAIRTRPALVQNVNISNLKASNVLLKGVNGSCFQAIVAQGPVAFDYNGPAPTPAIPAITGVTITDCDFGTPVAAGPATAATPGPIYAYNVHDIVLKNTVIAGTTMNTTVSDAR
;
A
#
# COMPACT_ATOMS: atom_id res chain seq x y z
N MET A 1 -0.68 12.17 22.53
CA MET A 1 -1.72 11.17 22.20
C MET A 1 -2.72 11.82 21.28
N TYR A 2 -3.20 11.12 20.25
CA TYR A 2 -4.33 11.63 19.46
C TYR A 2 -5.51 11.91 20.40
N GLY A 3 -6.09 13.11 20.28
CA GLY A 3 -7.05 13.65 21.25
C GLY A 3 -6.54 14.88 22.02
N CYS A 4 -5.28 15.30 21.84
CA CYS A 4 -4.77 16.58 22.34
C CYS A 4 -4.32 17.49 21.18
N VAL A 5 -4.59 18.79 21.31
CA VAL A 5 -4.08 19.83 20.40
C VAL A 5 -2.55 19.73 20.34
N ASN A 6 -1.97 19.75 19.13
CA ASN A 6 -0.52 19.64 18.83
C ASN A 6 0.15 18.26 19.00
N SER A 7 -0.60 17.17 19.22
CA SER A 7 0.00 15.82 19.22
C SER A 7 0.33 15.35 17.79
N SER A 8 1.61 15.12 17.49
CA SER A 8 2.07 14.62 16.18
C SER A 8 2.28 13.10 16.10
N THR A 9 2.24 12.39 17.24
CA THR A 9 2.52 10.94 17.31
C THR A 9 1.25 10.13 17.62
N PRO A 10 0.96 9.06 16.84
CA PRO A 10 -0.09 8.08 17.14
C PRO A 10 0.00 7.55 18.56
N SER A 11 -1.13 7.50 19.29
CA SER A 11 -1.14 6.97 20.67
C SER A 11 -0.66 5.52 20.73
N GLN A 12 -1.02 4.72 19.72
CA GLN A 12 -0.55 3.35 19.51
C GLN A 12 0.98 3.20 19.37
N ALA A 13 1.70 4.28 19.04
CA ALA A 13 3.16 4.31 18.93
C ALA A 13 3.84 4.71 20.26
N SER A 14 3.08 4.92 21.32
CA SER A 14 3.61 5.15 22.66
C SER A 14 3.86 3.81 23.36
N SER A 15 4.93 3.74 24.15
CA SER A 15 5.16 2.60 25.05
C SER A 15 3.97 2.46 26.01
N ASN A 16 3.46 1.24 26.16
CA ASN A 16 2.33 0.91 27.00
C ASN A 16 2.75 -0.11 28.06
N THR A 17 2.64 0.28 29.33
CA THR A 17 3.02 -0.57 30.48
C THR A 17 2.12 -1.79 30.66
N ASN A 18 0.97 -1.84 29.98
CA ASN A 18 0.08 -3.00 30.00
C ASN A 18 0.56 -4.14 29.08
N ASN A 19 1.49 -3.87 28.16
CA ASN A 19 2.14 -4.92 27.38
C ASN A 19 3.15 -5.64 28.27
N VAL A 20 2.91 -6.93 28.52
CA VAL A 20 3.81 -7.78 29.30
C VAL A 20 4.88 -8.39 28.41
N ASP A 21 6.04 -8.69 28.99
CA ASP A 21 7.14 -9.33 28.27
C ASP A 21 6.70 -10.62 27.55
N LEU A 22 7.20 -10.86 26.34
CA LEU A 22 6.81 -12.02 25.54
C LEU A 22 7.17 -13.36 26.19
N LYS A 23 8.17 -13.44 27.07
CA LYS A 23 8.45 -14.66 27.86
C LYS A 23 7.36 -14.93 28.90
N THR A 24 6.67 -13.90 29.35
CA THR A 24 5.50 -14.01 30.23
C THR A 24 4.26 -14.38 29.43
N ALA A 25 4.01 -13.69 28.30
CA ALA A 25 2.84 -13.92 27.45
C ALA A 25 2.88 -15.30 26.76
N VAL A 26 4.08 -15.79 26.43
CA VAL A 26 4.31 -17.03 25.70
C VAL A 26 5.36 -17.88 26.43
N PRO A 27 4.97 -18.60 27.50
CA PRO A 27 5.88 -19.47 28.22
C PRO A 27 6.53 -20.50 27.28
N GLY A 28 7.86 -20.51 27.25
CA GLY A 28 8.62 -21.41 26.36
C GLY A 28 8.89 -20.87 24.95
N ILE A 29 8.62 -19.60 24.67
CA ILE A 29 9.07 -18.95 23.42
C ILE A 29 10.57 -19.19 23.20
N SER A 30 10.94 -19.59 21.98
CA SER A 30 12.36 -19.82 21.66
C SER A 30 13.17 -18.52 21.79
N GLU A 31 14.41 -18.61 22.29
CA GLU A 31 15.27 -17.42 22.43
C GLU A 31 15.51 -16.71 21.10
N THR A 32 15.58 -17.45 19.98
CA THR A 32 15.72 -16.88 18.64
C THR A 32 14.49 -16.07 18.22
N LEU A 33 13.28 -16.59 18.44
CA LEU A 33 12.05 -15.86 18.10
C LEU A 33 11.85 -14.65 19.03
N TYR A 34 12.09 -14.84 20.33
CA TYR A 34 12.03 -13.77 21.32
C TYR A 34 12.95 -12.61 20.94
N ALA A 35 14.24 -12.88 20.69
CA ALA A 35 15.22 -11.85 20.33
C ALA A 35 14.81 -11.07 19.08
N ARG A 36 14.18 -11.73 18.10
CA ARG A 36 13.71 -11.07 16.88
C ARG A 36 12.48 -10.20 17.13
N LEU A 37 11.48 -10.69 17.87
CA LEU A 37 10.25 -9.96 18.16
C LEU A 37 10.46 -8.80 19.15
N THR A 38 11.54 -8.83 19.93
CA THR A 38 11.92 -7.75 20.85
C THR A 38 13.04 -6.85 20.33
N ASP A 39 13.31 -6.88 19.01
CA ASP A 39 14.31 -6.01 18.40
C ASP A 39 13.98 -4.52 18.68
N PRO A 40 14.95 -3.70 19.16
CA PRO A 40 14.71 -2.28 19.43
C PRO A 40 14.24 -1.45 18.23
N ALA A 41 14.45 -1.91 17.00
CA ALA A 41 13.93 -1.27 15.78
C ALA A 41 12.40 -1.31 15.70
N THR A 42 11.77 -2.32 16.31
CA THR A 42 10.32 -2.51 16.39
C THR A 42 9.91 -2.69 17.86
N PRO A 43 9.82 -1.60 18.64
CA PRO A 43 9.63 -1.70 20.09
C PRO A 43 8.31 -2.40 20.44
N TRP A 44 8.38 -3.63 20.95
CA TRP A 44 7.23 -4.45 21.30
C TRP A 44 6.34 -3.82 22.37
N GLN A 45 6.86 -2.86 23.15
CA GLN A 45 6.09 -2.15 24.18
C GLN A 45 5.01 -1.24 23.58
N GLN A 46 5.05 -0.93 22.29
CA GLN A 46 4.01 -0.17 21.59
C GLN A 46 2.90 -1.12 21.14
N ASP A 47 1.63 -0.79 21.38
CA ASP A 47 0.51 -1.67 21.03
C ASP A 47 0.50 -2.05 19.54
N GLN A 48 0.91 -1.13 18.65
CA GLN A 48 0.99 -1.38 17.20
C GLN A 48 2.02 -2.46 16.81
N ASN A 49 3.03 -2.70 17.66
CA ASN A 49 4.06 -3.72 17.44
C ASN A 49 3.77 -4.97 18.28
N TYR A 50 3.14 -4.80 19.45
CA TYR A 50 2.83 -5.89 20.36
C TYR A 50 1.84 -6.89 19.75
N LEU A 51 0.76 -6.41 19.13
CA LEU A 51 -0.24 -7.28 18.51
C LEU A 51 0.36 -8.17 17.40
N PRO A 52 1.12 -7.64 16.42
CA PRO A 52 1.86 -8.48 15.47
C PRO A 52 2.85 -9.44 16.13
N ALA A 53 3.54 -9.03 17.20
CA ALA A 53 4.47 -9.91 17.91
C ALA A 53 3.76 -11.10 18.59
N LEU A 54 2.59 -10.88 19.20
CA LEU A 54 1.75 -11.96 19.74
C LEU A 54 1.30 -12.93 18.64
N SER A 55 0.96 -12.39 17.46
CA SER A 55 0.60 -13.18 16.28
C SER A 55 1.76 -14.06 15.81
N GLU A 56 2.94 -13.48 15.59
CA GLU A 56 4.16 -14.20 15.21
C GLU A 56 4.61 -15.22 16.27
N ALA A 57 4.31 -14.97 17.55
CA ALA A 57 4.56 -15.92 18.64
C ALA A 57 3.48 -17.01 18.79
N GLY A 58 2.45 -17.03 17.93
CA GLY A 58 1.41 -18.07 17.92
C GLY A 58 0.40 -17.96 19.06
N VAL A 59 0.26 -16.78 19.67
CA VAL A 59 -0.75 -16.55 20.70
C VAL A 59 -2.14 -16.62 20.06
N ALA A 60 -3.04 -17.41 20.64
CA ALA A 60 -4.41 -17.55 20.13
C ALA A 60 -5.18 -16.22 20.22
N ILE A 61 -6.08 -15.96 19.26
CA ILE A 61 -6.78 -14.66 19.10
C ILE A 61 -7.53 -14.27 20.38
N GLU A 62 -8.18 -15.22 21.05
CA GLU A 62 -8.92 -15.02 22.29
C GLU A 62 -8.05 -14.59 23.48
N LYS A 63 -6.72 -14.66 23.36
CA LYS A 63 -5.76 -14.18 24.35
C LYS A 63 -5.14 -12.83 23.99
N ARG A 64 -5.41 -12.29 22.80
CA ARG A 64 -4.90 -11.00 22.33
C ARG A 64 -5.86 -9.88 22.73
N ILE A 65 -6.04 -9.69 24.03
CA ILE A 65 -7.03 -8.75 24.59
C ILE A 65 -6.42 -7.36 24.73
N PHE A 66 -6.98 -6.40 23.99
CA PHE A 66 -6.68 -4.97 24.08
C PHE A 66 -7.92 -4.21 24.59
N GLY A 67 -7.99 -2.89 24.40
CA GLY A 67 -9.12 -2.06 24.83
C GLY A 67 -8.76 -1.15 26.00
N ILE A 68 -9.41 -1.33 27.17
CA ILE A 68 -9.16 -0.48 28.36
C ILE A 68 -7.67 -0.52 28.72
N GLY A 69 -7.02 0.65 28.75
CA GLY A 69 -5.58 0.75 29.02
C GLY A 69 -4.68 0.57 27.79
N HIS A 70 -5.24 0.40 26.60
CA HIS A 70 -4.52 0.33 25.32
C HIS A 70 -4.94 1.45 24.37
N PHE A 71 -4.18 1.62 23.30
CA PHE A 71 -4.21 2.81 22.44
C PHE A 71 -4.46 2.51 20.96
N LEU A 72 -4.95 1.31 20.63
CA LEU A 72 -5.40 0.95 19.29
C LEU A 72 -6.78 1.57 19.03
N ARG A 73 -6.89 2.37 17.95
CA ARG A 73 -8.15 3.03 17.57
C ARG A 73 -9.07 2.04 16.83
N PRO A 74 -10.38 2.04 17.09
CA PRO A 74 -11.32 1.20 16.36
C PRO A 74 -11.65 1.77 14.97
N CYS A 75 -12.13 0.92 14.07
CA CYS A 75 -12.77 1.30 12.81
C CYS A 75 -14.10 2.04 13.06
N MET A 76 -14.57 2.82 12.08
CA MET A 76 -15.86 3.53 12.18
C MET A 76 -17.06 2.61 11.90
N VAL A 77 -17.07 1.93 10.76
CA VAL A 77 -18.09 0.94 10.37
C VAL A 77 -17.38 -0.39 10.10
N GLU A 78 -17.69 -1.42 10.89
CA GLU A 78 -17.03 -2.71 10.79
C GLU A 78 -18.07 -3.85 10.79
N PHE A 79 -17.96 -4.73 9.79
CA PHE A 79 -18.75 -5.95 9.66
C PHE A 79 -17.77 -7.12 9.65
N ILE A 80 -18.01 -8.14 10.47
CA ILE A 80 -17.11 -9.30 10.56
C ILE A 80 -17.92 -10.57 10.31
N GLY A 81 -17.48 -11.41 9.38
CA GLY A 81 -18.14 -12.70 9.09
C GLY A 81 -19.56 -12.58 8.52
N CYS A 82 -19.90 -11.43 7.93
CA CYS A 82 -21.26 -11.11 7.50
C CYS A 82 -21.52 -11.50 6.04
N THR A 83 -22.77 -11.85 5.72
CA THR A 83 -23.21 -12.12 4.34
C THR A 83 -24.35 -11.18 3.96
N ASN A 84 -24.36 -10.66 2.73
CA ASN A 84 -25.36 -9.72 2.20
C ASN A 84 -25.33 -8.36 2.94
N VAL A 85 -24.17 -7.69 2.88
CA VAL A 85 -23.96 -6.38 3.51
C VAL A 85 -24.28 -5.27 2.51
N LEU A 86 -25.13 -4.31 2.90
CA LEU A 86 -25.44 -3.12 2.10
C LEU A 86 -25.10 -1.84 2.89
N MET A 87 -24.18 -1.06 2.35
CA MET A 87 -23.81 0.28 2.79
C MET A 87 -24.24 1.28 1.71
N GLN A 88 -25.30 2.07 1.94
CA GLN A 88 -25.87 2.88 0.88
C GLN A 88 -26.31 4.29 1.32
N THR A 89 -25.94 5.30 0.51
CA THR A 89 -26.48 6.67 0.54
C THR A 89 -26.37 7.37 1.91
N TYR A 90 -25.20 7.28 2.54
CA TYR A 90 -24.87 8.06 3.74
C TYR A 90 -23.50 8.73 3.60
N ARG A 91 -23.11 9.52 4.62
CA ARG A 91 -21.80 10.15 4.73
C ARG A 91 -21.11 9.73 6.03
N THR A 92 -19.82 9.43 5.97
CA THR A 92 -18.94 9.34 7.15
C THR A 92 -18.13 10.61 7.31
N ASN A 93 -17.90 11.03 8.55
CA ASN A 93 -17.12 12.21 8.87
C ASN A 93 -16.42 12.09 10.23
N ASN A 94 -15.22 12.67 10.34
CA ASN A 94 -14.40 12.70 11.57
C ASN A 94 -14.19 11.31 12.21
N THR A 95 -13.69 10.36 11.43
CA THR A 95 -13.57 8.96 11.86
C THR A 95 -12.31 8.70 12.68
N PRO A 96 -12.37 7.77 13.66
CA PRO A 96 -11.22 7.44 14.52
C PRO A 96 -10.04 6.82 13.75
N PHE A 97 -10.34 5.96 12.77
CA PHE A 97 -9.40 5.17 11.97
C PHE A 97 -10.04 4.90 10.59
N TRP A 98 -9.92 3.68 10.05
CA TRP A 98 -10.58 3.23 8.82
C TRP A 98 -12.09 3.46 8.85
N GLN A 99 -12.63 3.96 7.75
CA GLN A 99 -14.02 4.41 7.69
C GLN A 99 -15.00 3.24 7.49
N HIS A 100 -14.63 2.26 6.67
CA HIS A 100 -15.47 1.11 6.34
C HIS A 100 -14.60 -0.14 6.20
N HIS A 101 -14.71 -1.07 7.15
CA HIS A 101 -13.86 -2.25 7.23
C HIS A 101 -14.72 -3.52 7.34
N PRO A 102 -15.30 -4.02 6.23
CA PRO A 102 -15.83 -5.37 6.23
C PRO A 102 -14.69 -6.39 6.17
N THR A 103 -14.71 -7.34 7.10
CA THR A 103 -13.72 -8.40 7.26
C THR A 103 -14.39 -9.76 7.12
N ASP A 104 -13.85 -10.66 6.30
CA ASP A 104 -14.42 -12.01 6.08
C ASP A 104 -15.91 -11.95 5.67
N CYS A 105 -16.27 -10.95 4.86
CA CYS A 105 -17.65 -10.73 4.43
C CYS A 105 -17.89 -11.23 3.01
N ARG A 106 -19.12 -11.68 2.74
CA ARG A 106 -19.55 -12.13 1.41
C ARG A 106 -20.73 -11.33 0.87
N ASN A 107 -20.71 -11.01 -0.42
CA ASN A 107 -21.75 -10.21 -1.07
C ASN A 107 -21.91 -8.84 -0.38
N VAL A 108 -20.91 -7.99 -0.56
CA VAL A 108 -20.83 -6.65 0.05
C VAL A 108 -21.07 -5.60 -1.02
N VAL A 109 -21.98 -4.66 -0.76
CA VAL A 109 -22.24 -3.52 -1.64
C VAL A 109 -22.04 -2.21 -0.89
N MET A 110 -21.17 -1.35 -1.39
CA MET A 110 -21.04 0.05 -0.98
C MET A 110 -21.47 0.95 -2.14
N ARG A 111 -22.58 1.68 -1.98
CA ARG A 111 -23.19 2.44 -3.08
C ARG A 111 -23.56 3.86 -2.67
N GLY A 112 -23.09 4.85 -3.44
CA GLY A 112 -23.53 6.23 -3.25
C GLY A 112 -23.14 6.84 -1.91
N VAL A 113 -22.15 6.25 -1.22
CA VAL A 113 -21.65 6.75 0.06
C VAL A 113 -20.69 7.90 -0.20
N THR A 114 -20.68 8.89 0.69
CA THR A 114 -19.62 9.91 0.71
C THR A 114 -18.71 9.68 1.91
N VAL A 115 -17.45 9.41 1.63
CA VAL A 115 -16.41 9.14 2.61
C VAL A 115 -15.64 10.44 2.84
N ASP A 116 -15.72 11.03 4.03
CA ASP A 116 -15.19 12.37 4.28
C ASP A 116 -14.48 12.51 5.63
N SER A 117 -13.26 11.99 5.71
CA SER A 117 -12.43 12.14 6.90
C SER A 117 -10.96 12.22 6.54
N ILE A 118 -10.32 13.30 6.97
CA ILE A 118 -8.91 13.59 6.72
C ILE A 118 -8.18 13.56 8.06
N GLY A 119 -7.70 12.38 8.39
CA GLY A 119 -6.93 12.08 9.58
C GLY A 119 -5.95 10.94 9.33
N PRO A 120 -5.15 10.58 10.33
CA PRO A 120 -4.15 9.53 10.20
C PRO A 120 -4.86 8.19 10.10
N ASN A 121 -4.53 7.41 9.05
CA ASN A 121 -5.15 6.12 8.78
C ASN A 121 -6.67 6.24 8.62
N ASN A 122 -7.14 7.33 8.00
CA ASN A 122 -8.54 7.46 7.59
C ASN A 122 -8.71 6.95 6.17
N ASP A 123 -8.43 5.66 5.99
CA ASP A 123 -8.73 4.90 4.78
C ASP A 123 -10.25 4.90 4.55
N GLY A 124 -10.67 4.88 3.29
CA GLY A 124 -12.07 5.07 2.92
C GLY A 124 -12.91 3.81 2.93
N PHE A 125 -12.44 2.78 2.22
CA PHE A 125 -13.08 1.48 2.14
C PHE A 125 -12.02 0.37 2.10
N ASP A 126 -12.09 -0.51 3.08
CA ASP A 126 -11.08 -1.52 3.40
C ASP A 126 -11.72 -2.92 3.39
N PRO A 127 -12.12 -3.47 2.22
CA PRO A 127 -12.59 -4.85 2.19
C PRO A 127 -11.42 -5.79 2.48
N ASP A 128 -11.46 -6.43 3.65
CA ASP A 128 -10.44 -7.36 4.14
C ASP A 128 -10.96 -8.81 4.04
N ALA A 129 -10.26 -9.65 3.26
CA ALA A 129 -10.61 -11.05 3.01
C ALA A 129 -12.09 -11.26 2.58
N CYS A 130 -12.66 -10.27 1.89
CA CYS A 130 -14.03 -10.33 1.42
C CYS A 130 -14.15 -11.12 0.10
N ASP A 131 -15.33 -11.68 -0.17
CA ASP A 131 -15.67 -12.30 -1.48
C ASP A 131 -16.91 -11.64 -2.07
N THR A 132 -16.84 -11.28 -3.35
CA THR A 132 -17.95 -10.68 -4.11
C THR A 132 -18.32 -9.30 -3.53
N VAL A 133 -17.55 -8.29 -3.94
CA VAL A 133 -17.68 -6.91 -3.46
C VAL A 133 -17.99 -5.98 -4.63
N LEU A 134 -18.98 -5.10 -4.46
CA LEU A 134 -19.28 -4.00 -5.37
C LEU A 134 -19.13 -2.66 -4.64
N CYS A 135 -18.18 -1.84 -5.06
CA CYS A 135 -18.06 -0.45 -4.64
C CYS A 135 -18.42 0.45 -5.83
N GLU A 136 -19.52 1.19 -5.74
CA GLU A 136 -19.96 2.02 -6.86
C GLU A 136 -20.56 3.38 -6.49
N ASN A 137 -20.31 4.37 -7.34
CA ASN A 137 -20.82 5.73 -7.16
C ASN A 137 -20.41 6.34 -5.81
N VAL A 138 -19.26 5.93 -5.25
CA VAL A 138 -18.74 6.42 -3.96
C VAL A 138 -17.82 7.61 -4.20
N THR A 139 -17.91 8.62 -3.34
CA THR A 139 -16.98 9.77 -3.34
C THR A 139 -16.04 9.67 -2.15
N PHE A 140 -14.73 9.72 -2.40
CA PHE A 140 -13.68 9.57 -1.40
C PHE A 140 -12.92 10.88 -1.18
N ASN A 141 -12.99 11.38 0.06
CA ASN A 141 -12.12 12.40 0.62
C ASN A 141 -11.44 11.79 1.85
N THR A 142 -10.26 11.19 1.66
CA THR A 142 -9.58 10.43 2.69
C THR A 142 -8.28 11.11 3.13
N GLY A 143 -7.86 10.81 4.35
CA GLY A 143 -6.53 11.15 4.87
C GLY A 143 -5.46 10.09 4.54
N ASP A 144 -5.89 8.88 4.18
CA ASP A 144 -5.04 7.78 3.73
C ASP A 144 -5.62 7.19 2.43
N ASP A 145 -5.45 5.90 2.13
CA ASP A 145 -5.98 5.26 0.92
C ASP A 145 -7.50 5.48 0.72
N CYS A 146 -7.94 5.85 -0.49
CA CYS A 146 -9.37 5.93 -0.83
C CYS A 146 -10.03 4.55 -0.71
N ILE A 147 -9.40 3.55 -1.32
CA ILE A 147 -9.76 2.14 -1.23
C ILE A 147 -8.48 1.35 -0.97
N ALA A 148 -8.47 0.51 0.06
CA ALA A 148 -7.38 -0.41 0.36
C ALA A 148 -7.90 -1.84 0.50
N ILE A 149 -7.71 -2.66 -0.52
CA ILE A 149 -8.15 -4.06 -0.51
C ILE A 149 -7.12 -4.89 0.25
N LYS A 150 -7.57 -5.64 1.26
CA LYS A 150 -6.73 -6.36 2.24
C LYS A 150 -7.14 -7.83 2.36
N SER A 151 -6.33 -8.65 2.99
CA SER A 151 -6.60 -10.07 3.25
C SER A 151 -5.78 -10.58 4.44
N GLY A 152 -5.83 -9.84 5.55
CA GLY A 152 -5.04 -10.13 6.73
C GLY A 152 -3.55 -9.83 6.59
N LYS A 153 -2.85 -9.87 7.72
CA LYS A 153 -1.45 -9.48 7.84
C LYS A 153 -0.62 -10.63 8.42
N ASP A 154 0.49 -10.94 7.75
CA ASP A 154 1.51 -11.90 8.17
C ASP A 154 0.95 -13.31 8.43
N LEU A 155 0.86 -13.76 9.69
CA LEU A 155 0.29 -15.07 10.03
C LEU A 155 -1.24 -15.06 10.17
N ASP A 156 -1.86 -13.91 10.42
CA ASP A 156 -3.31 -13.77 10.60
C ASP A 156 -4.01 -13.67 9.25
N THR A 157 -4.07 -14.80 8.54
CA THR A 157 -4.57 -14.91 7.15
C THR A 157 -5.68 -15.96 7.00
N GLN A 158 -6.29 -16.36 8.12
CA GLN A 158 -7.22 -17.50 8.21
C GLN A 158 -8.49 -17.38 7.36
N TYR A 159 -8.89 -16.16 7.00
CA TYR A 159 -10.08 -15.90 6.17
C TYR A 159 -9.79 -16.03 4.66
N GLY A 160 -8.53 -16.23 4.29
CA GLY A 160 -8.13 -16.42 2.89
C GLY A 160 -8.11 -15.11 2.09
N PRO A 161 -8.18 -15.19 0.76
CA PRO A 161 -7.95 -14.04 -0.10
C PRO A 161 -9.15 -13.10 -0.21
N ALA A 162 -8.89 -11.80 -0.37
CA ALA A 162 -9.89 -10.89 -0.91
C ALA A 162 -10.05 -11.14 -2.41
N GLN A 163 -11.29 -11.36 -2.85
CA GLN A 163 -11.54 -11.79 -4.22
C GLN A 163 -12.87 -11.39 -4.83
N ASN A 164 -12.89 -11.31 -6.16
CA ASN A 164 -14.07 -11.00 -6.95
C ASN A 164 -14.63 -9.61 -6.59
N HIS A 165 -13.84 -8.56 -6.82
CA HIS A 165 -14.24 -7.18 -6.51
C HIS A 165 -14.45 -6.38 -7.78
N VAL A 166 -15.53 -5.60 -7.81
CA VAL A 166 -15.78 -4.59 -8.83
C VAL A 166 -15.84 -3.22 -8.16
N ILE A 167 -14.99 -2.31 -8.62
CA ILE A 167 -14.95 -0.92 -8.17
C ILE A 167 -15.26 -0.06 -9.37
N GLN A 168 -16.37 0.69 -9.35
CA GLN A 168 -16.79 1.42 -10.55
C GLN A 168 -17.45 2.77 -10.30
N ASN A 169 -17.26 3.70 -11.23
CA ASN A 169 -17.94 5.00 -11.22
C ASN A 169 -17.70 5.79 -9.91
N CYS A 170 -16.53 5.62 -9.29
CA CYS A 170 -16.17 6.29 -8.05
C CYS A 170 -15.32 7.55 -8.32
N THR A 171 -15.40 8.49 -7.38
CA THR A 171 -14.64 9.74 -7.42
C THR A 171 -13.64 9.77 -6.27
N MET A 172 -12.35 9.96 -6.56
CA MET A 172 -11.28 10.06 -5.57
C MET A 172 -10.70 11.48 -5.56
N ASN A 173 -10.82 12.18 -4.43
CA ASN A 173 -10.41 13.59 -4.32
C ASN A 173 -9.12 13.81 -3.54
N SER A 174 -8.71 12.88 -2.68
CA SER A 174 -7.51 12.97 -1.85
C SER A 174 -7.18 11.62 -1.24
N GLY A 175 -5.93 11.41 -0.81
CA GLY A 175 -5.53 10.20 -0.08
C GLY A 175 -4.13 9.70 -0.41
N HIS A 176 -3.67 8.65 0.26
CA HIS A 176 -2.36 8.05 -0.02
C HIS A 176 -2.35 7.17 -1.29
N GLY A 177 -3.51 6.70 -1.72
CA GLY A 177 -3.70 5.86 -2.89
C GLY A 177 -5.15 5.93 -3.40
N GLY A 178 -5.35 6.02 -4.71
CA GLY A 178 -6.69 6.02 -5.30
C GLY A 178 -7.33 4.63 -5.24
N ILE A 179 -6.58 3.63 -5.72
CA ILE A 179 -6.85 2.21 -5.45
C ILE A 179 -5.55 1.58 -4.97
N THR A 180 -5.62 0.97 -3.80
CA THR A 180 -4.49 0.31 -3.16
C THR A 180 -4.81 -1.16 -2.88
N LEU A 181 -3.85 -2.03 -3.17
CA LEU A 181 -3.86 -3.45 -2.81
C LEU A 181 -2.78 -3.66 -1.74
N GLY A 182 -3.17 -4.01 -0.51
CA GLY A 182 -2.27 -4.18 0.64
C GLY A 182 -2.12 -2.94 1.56
N SER A 183 -1.17 -2.90 2.49
CA SER A 183 -0.04 -3.84 2.62
C SER A 183 -0.42 -5.19 3.22
N GLU A 184 -1.54 -5.24 3.92
CA GLU A 184 -2.09 -6.43 4.58
C GLU A 184 -2.71 -7.34 3.53
N MET A 185 -1.88 -8.07 2.78
CA MET A 185 -2.31 -8.95 1.68
C MET A 185 -1.88 -10.41 1.86
N GLY A 186 -1.66 -10.84 3.10
CA GLY A 186 -1.06 -12.14 3.41
C GLY A 186 -1.90 -13.34 2.95
N GLY A 187 -3.23 -13.23 3.03
CA GLY A 187 -4.17 -14.22 2.50
C GLY A 187 -4.30 -14.21 0.97
N GLY A 188 -3.83 -13.14 0.34
CA GLY A 188 -3.82 -12.91 -1.10
C GLY A 188 -4.96 -12.00 -1.57
N VAL A 189 -4.74 -11.32 -2.70
CA VAL A 189 -5.76 -10.50 -3.36
C VAL A 189 -5.85 -10.88 -4.82
N GLN A 190 -7.07 -11.18 -5.30
CA GLN A 190 -7.25 -11.63 -6.67
C GLN A 190 -8.56 -11.26 -7.33
N ARG A 191 -8.55 -11.16 -8.67
CA ARG A 191 -9.75 -10.90 -9.49
C ARG A 191 -10.44 -9.61 -9.06
N ILE A 192 -9.68 -8.53 -9.17
CA ILE A 192 -10.12 -7.18 -8.85
C ILE A 192 -10.27 -6.44 -10.18
N TYR A 193 -11.45 -5.87 -10.43
CA TYR A 193 -11.70 -5.05 -11.59
C TYR A 193 -12.15 -3.65 -11.18
N ALA A 194 -11.35 -2.67 -11.56
CA ALA A 194 -11.58 -1.26 -11.28
C ALA A 194 -11.86 -0.53 -12.59
N ARG A 195 -12.98 0.20 -12.70
CA ARG A 195 -13.30 0.92 -13.94
C ARG A 195 -14.01 2.24 -13.78
N ASN A 196 -13.86 3.13 -14.77
CA ASN A 196 -14.56 4.42 -14.82
C ASN A 196 -14.32 5.24 -13.54
N LEU A 197 -13.05 5.46 -13.18
CA LEU A 197 -12.69 6.17 -11.96
C LEU A 197 -12.29 7.60 -12.25
N GLN A 198 -12.87 8.52 -11.50
CA GLN A 198 -12.54 9.93 -11.56
C GLN A 198 -11.66 10.29 -10.38
N MET A 199 -10.34 10.19 -10.55
CA MET A 199 -9.40 10.63 -9.54
C MET A 199 -9.15 12.14 -9.73
N LEU A 200 -10.15 12.93 -9.34
CA LEU A 200 -10.16 14.38 -9.54
C LEU A 200 -9.02 15.07 -8.79
N ASN A 201 -8.52 14.47 -7.70
CA ASN A 201 -7.51 15.07 -6.83
C ASN A 201 -7.88 16.53 -6.47
N LYS A 202 -9.15 16.79 -6.14
CA LYS A 202 -9.69 18.15 -5.98
C LYS A 202 -8.97 18.97 -4.89
N PHE A 203 -8.34 18.29 -3.93
CA PHE A 203 -7.60 18.90 -2.84
C PHE A 203 -6.07 18.87 -3.05
N TRP A 204 -5.58 18.72 -4.29
CA TRP A 204 -4.16 18.63 -4.66
C TRP A 204 -3.23 19.65 -3.98
N ALA A 205 -3.71 20.86 -3.66
CA ALA A 205 -2.91 21.91 -3.02
C ALA A 205 -2.74 21.74 -1.50
N THR A 206 -3.65 21.02 -0.83
CA THR A 206 -3.72 20.93 0.65
C THR A 206 -3.69 19.51 1.18
N ASN A 207 -4.30 18.56 0.47
CA ASN A 207 -4.33 17.13 0.75
C ASN A 207 -4.34 16.36 -0.57
N SER A 208 -3.18 16.29 -1.22
CA SER A 208 -3.07 15.67 -2.54
C SER A 208 -3.30 14.16 -2.48
N LEU A 209 -3.87 13.61 -3.55
CA LEU A 209 -3.75 12.19 -3.86
C LEU A 209 -2.28 11.87 -4.13
N ASN A 210 -1.69 10.96 -3.35
CA ASN A 210 -0.27 10.65 -3.44
C ASN A 210 0.05 9.73 -4.62
N ILE A 211 -0.74 8.66 -4.79
CA ILE A 211 -0.56 7.64 -5.84
C ILE A 211 -1.91 7.29 -6.44
N ALA A 212 -2.00 7.04 -7.76
CA ALA A 212 -3.26 6.68 -8.39
C ALA A 212 -3.59 5.19 -8.18
N ILE A 213 -2.70 4.32 -8.64
CA ILE A 213 -2.82 2.86 -8.53
C ILE A 213 -1.61 2.33 -7.76
N ARG A 214 -1.86 1.61 -6.66
CA ARG A 214 -0.81 1.18 -5.75
C ARG A 214 -0.94 -0.29 -5.35
N ILE A 215 0.17 -1.00 -5.36
CA ILE A 215 0.30 -2.34 -4.79
C ILE A 215 1.37 -2.28 -3.72
N LYS A 216 1.06 -2.70 -2.50
CA LYS A 216 1.97 -2.62 -1.34
C LYS A 216 2.14 -4.01 -0.75
N THR A 217 3.38 -4.43 -0.53
CA THR A 217 3.73 -5.63 0.24
C THR A 217 5.19 -5.55 0.70
N ASN A 218 5.64 -6.50 1.49
CA ASN A 218 7.04 -6.70 1.81
C ASN A 218 7.28 -8.17 2.19
N MET A 219 8.52 -8.49 2.59
CA MET A 219 8.95 -9.84 2.95
C MET A 219 8.30 -10.40 4.23
N ASN A 220 7.48 -9.64 4.96
CA ASN A 220 6.76 -10.12 6.14
C ASN A 220 5.39 -10.73 5.78
N ARG A 221 4.75 -10.19 4.74
CA ARG A 221 3.35 -10.48 4.38
C ARG A 221 3.13 -11.87 3.79
N GLY A 222 3.99 -12.29 2.85
CA GLY A 222 3.68 -13.44 1.99
C GLY A 222 2.52 -13.16 1.05
N GLY A 223 1.71 -14.18 0.75
CA GLY A 223 0.52 -14.05 -0.08
C GLY A 223 0.82 -13.69 -1.55
N PHE A 224 -0.19 -13.14 -2.21
CA PHE A 224 -0.09 -12.74 -3.61
C PHE A 224 -1.01 -11.57 -3.96
N VAL A 225 -0.68 -10.84 -5.01
CA VAL A 225 -1.61 -10.01 -5.77
C VAL A 225 -1.62 -10.55 -7.20
N LYS A 226 -2.79 -10.98 -7.69
CA LYS A 226 -2.94 -11.44 -9.07
C LYS A 226 -4.26 -11.12 -9.70
N ASP A 227 -4.31 -11.06 -11.03
CA ASP A 227 -5.56 -10.84 -11.76
C ASP A 227 -6.19 -9.49 -11.37
N PHE A 228 -5.41 -8.42 -11.46
CA PHE A 228 -5.85 -7.05 -11.20
C PHE A 228 -6.02 -6.30 -12.52
N TYR A 229 -7.22 -5.78 -12.76
CA TYR A 229 -7.59 -5.11 -13.99
C TYR A 229 -8.08 -3.70 -13.67
N VAL A 230 -7.52 -2.70 -14.33
CA VAL A 230 -7.92 -1.30 -14.23
C VAL A 230 -8.23 -0.79 -15.62
N ASP A 231 -9.39 -0.18 -15.81
CA ASP A 231 -9.80 0.38 -17.10
C ASP A 231 -10.45 1.75 -16.94
N ASN A 232 -10.14 2.69 -17.83
CA ASN A 232 -10.79 4.00 -17.88
C ASN A 232 -10.69 4.80 -16.57
N VAL A 233 -9.52 5.40 -16.35
CA VAL A 233 -9.24 6.26 -15.20
C VAL A 233 -8.86 7.66 -15.67
N THR A 234 -9.47 8.70 -15.11
CA THR A 234 -9.14 10.09 -15.44
C THR A 234 -8.55 10.82 -14.23
N LEU A 235 -7.40 11.47 -14.42
CA LEU A 235 -6.70 12.28 -13.42
C LEU A 235 -6.48 13.73 -13.94
N PRO A 236 -7.50 14.59 -13.91
CA PRO A 236 -7.39 15.95 -14.46
C PRO A 236 -6.39 16.85 -13.70
N ASN A 237 -6.10 16.55 -12.43
CA ASN A 237 -5.16 17.30 -11.60
C ASN A 237 -3.97 16.46 -11.12
N GLY A 238 -3.62 15.40 -11.87
CA GLY A 238 -2.51 14.52 -11.54
C GLY A 238 -2.58 13.91 -10.13
N VAL A 239 -1.41 13.53 -9.62
CA VAL A 239 -1.16 13.14 -8.22
C VAL A 239 -0.07 14.06 -7.64
N SER A 240 0.44 13.73 -6.46
CA SER A 240 1.56 14.48 -5.87
C SER A 240 2.73 14.66 -6.85
N LEU A 241 3.22 15.89 -6.93
CA LEU A 241 4.40 16.27 -7.73
C LEU A 241 5.70 16.13 -6.95
N THR A 242 5.61 15.85 -5.64
CA THR A 242 6.76 15.74 -4.75
C THR A 242 7.08 14.26 -4.51
N PRO A 243 8.37 13.87 -4.56
CA PRO A 243 8.74 12.51 -4.23
C PRO A 243 8.68 12.23 -2.74
N ALA A 244 8.37 10.98 -2.38
CA ALA A 244 8.69 10.46 -1.06
C ALA A 244 9.03 8.97 -1.12
N GLY A 245 10.00 8.58 -0.29
CA GLY A 245 10.35 7.20 0.01
C GLY A 245 10.15 6.91 1.50
N TYR A 246 10.82 5.88 2.01
CA TYR A 246 10.65 5.42 3.40
C TYR A 246 11.75 5.84 4.37
N GLY A 247 12.84 6.45 3.88
CA GLY A 247 13.92 6.97 4.72
C GLY A 247 14.45 5.92 5.70
N SER A 248 14.39 6.22 6.99
CA SER A 248 14.82 5.30 8.08
C SER A 248 13.98 4.04 8.22
N SER A 249 12.84 3.95 7.52
CA SER A 249 12.03 2.72 7.47
C SER A 249 12.55 1.69 6.45
N MET A 250 13.64 2.01 5.73
CA MET A 250 14.39 1.06 4.89
C MET A 250 15.51 0.39 5.70
N LEU A 251 15.90 -0.82 5.30
CA LEU A 251 17.04 -1.50 5.93
C LEU A 251 18.37 -0.85 5.55
N ALA A 252 19.24 -0.68 6.54
CA ALA A 252 20.61 -0.26 6.33
C ALA A 252 21.35 -1.28 5.44
N GLY A 253 22.02 -0.81 4.40
CA GLY A 253 22.70 -1.67 3.42
C GLY A 253 21.81 -2.29 2.34
N SER A 254 20.48 -2.13 2.39
CA SER A 254 19.58 -2.60 1.32
C SER A 254 20.00 -2.04 -0.05
N PRO A 255 20.01 -2.85 -1.12
CA PRO A 255 20.32 -2.34 -2.44
C PRO A 255 19.38 -1.20 -2.84
N ILE A 256 18.13 -1.16 -2.38
CA ILE A 256 17.18 -0.07 -2.68
C ILE A 256 17.62 1.28 -2.11
N ASN A 257 18.36 1.30 -1.00
CA ASN A 257 18.91 2.55 -0.46
C ASN A 257 20.06 3.13 -1.32
N SER A 258 20.60 2.31 -2.23
CA SER A 258 21.80 2.58 -3.03
C SER A 258 21.59 2.39 -4.54
N THR A 259 20.43 1.92 -5.01
CA THR A 259 20.19 1.61 -6.42
C THR A 259 19.41 2.67 -7.17
N VAL A 260 20.18 3.24 -8.09
CA VAL A 260 19.83 4.05 -9.25
C VAL A 260 18.81 3.33 -10.15
N PRO A 261 17.95 4.03 -10.92
CA PRO A 261 17.11 3.41 -11.94
C PRO A 261 17.92 2.81 -13.11
N LEU A 262 17.23 2.16 -14.07
CA LEU A 262 17.79 1.40 -15.21
C LEU A 262 19.09 2.00 -15.81
N GLY A 263 20.19 1.24 -15.75
CA GLY A 263 21.41 1.49 -16.55
C GLY A 263 22.63 2.09 -15.85
N VAL A 264 22.70 2.18 -14.51
CA VAL A 264 23.86 2.80 -13.81
C VAL A 264 24.31 1.98 -12.58
N SER A 265 25.62 1.82 -12.41
CA SER A 265 26.27 0.91 -11.44
C SER A 265 27.00 1.61 -10.27
N SER A 266 26.55 2.78 -9.80
CA SER A 266 27.24 3.52 -8.72
C SER A 266 26.31 3.98 -7.60
N PRO A 267 26.66 3.74 -6.31
CA PRO A 267 25.81 4.05 -5.15
C PRO A 267 25.99 5.50 -4.69
N THR A 268 25.10 6.41 -5.10
CA THR A 268 24.88 7.68 -4.37
C THR A 268 23.52 8.31 -4.75
N ALA A 269 22.54 8.16 -3.85
CA ALA A 269 21.33 8.96 -3.63
C ALA A 269 20.31 9.19 -4.78
N ALA A 270 19.32 8.29 -4.87
CA ALA A 270 17.89 8.61 -5.07
C ALA A 270 17.03 7.37 -4.77
N ASN A 271 16.40 7.30 -3.58
CA ASN A 271 15.43 6.24 -3.25
C ASN A 271 14.21 6.37 -4.17
N PRO A 272 13.64 5.28 -4.72
CA PRO A 272 12.39 5.35 -5.48
C PRO A 272 11.28 6.07 -4.73
N SER A 273 10.42 6.74 -5.49
CA SER A 273 9.27 7.48 -4.98
C SER A 273 8.10 6.53 -4.61
N ALA A 274 8.38 5.48 -3.84
CA ALA A 274 7.46 4.38 -3.57
C ALA A 274 6.33 4.75 -2.59
N SER A 275 6.49 5.80 -1.78
CA SER A 275 5.49 6.21 -0.80
C SER A 275 4.60 7.37 -1.26
N GLN A 276 4.99 8.10 -2.32
CA GLN A 276 4.22 9.21 -2.89
C GLN A 276 4.69 9.54 -4.31
N GLY A 277 3.82 10.11 -5.15
CA GLY A 277 4.21 10.78 -6.39
C GLY A 277 4.29 9.88 -7.62
N GLY A 278 3.87 8.62 -7.51
CA GLY A 278 3.71 7.68 -8.63
C GLY A 278 2.30 7.70 -9.20
N ILE A 279 2.12 7.56 -10.52
CA ILE A 279 0.78 7.20 -11.06
C ILE A 279 0.53 5.71 -10.79
N ILE A 280 1.44 4.85 -11.23
CA ILE A 280 1.41 3.41 -10.94
C ILE A 280 2.60 3.05 -10.06
N THR A 281 2.33 2.52 -8.88
CA THR A 281 3.38 2.10 -7.94
C THR A 281 3.18 0.65 -7.51
N PHE A 282 4.18 -0.18 -7.79
CA PHE A 282 4.38 -1.47 -7.16
C PHE A 282 5.45 -1.29 -6.10
N ASP A 283 5.08 -1.47 -4.85
CA ASP A 283 5.92 -1.24 -3.68
C ASP A 283 5.97 -2.53 -2.85
N CYS A 284 6.84 -3.44 -3.28
CA CYS A 284 7.03 -4.74 -2.65
C CYS A 284 8.18 -4.75 -1.63
N ASP A 285 8.63 -3.57 -1.22
CA ASP A 285 9.57 -3.35 -0.11
C ASP A 285 9.03 -2.23 0.79
N TYR A 286 7.76 -2.36 1.16
CA TYR A 286 7.04 -1.43 2.00
C TYR A 286 7.58 -1.47 3.44
N GLN A 287 8.32 -0.43 3.84
CA GLN A 287 8.77 -0.21 5.24
C GLN A 287 9.40 -1.45 5.91
N PRO A 288 10.38 -2.13 5.28
CA PRO A 288 10.90 -3.43 5.75
C PRO A 288 11.50 -3.37 7.15
N SER A 289 12.04 -2.23 7.58
CA SER A 289 12.65 -2.12 8.90
C SER A 289 11.62 -2.11 10.04
N LYS A 290 10.33 -1.96 9.72
CA LYS A 290 9.24 -1.95 10.71
C LYS A 290 8.67 -3.33 11.00
N ASP A 291 9.08 -4.35 10.26
CA ASP A 291 8.61 -5.71 10.47
C ASP A 291 9.80 -6.59 10.90
N ALA A 292 9.71 -7.16 12.10
CA ALA A 292 10.76 -8.00 12.70
C ALA A 292 10.99 -9.31 11.93
N ILE A 293 9.93 -9.85 11.31
CA ILE A 293 9.94 -11.11 10.58
C ILE A 293 9.88 -10.79 9.09
N ARG A 294 10.84 -11.28 8.30
CA ARG A 294 10.92 -11.02 6.86
C ARG A 294 11.30 -12.31 6.15
N THR A 295 10.35 -13.23 6.09
CA THR A 295 10.61 -14.62 5.66
C THR A 295 9.64 -15.15 4.60
N ARG A 296 8.72 -14.30 4.14
CA ARG A 296 7.56 -14.68 3.33
C ARG A 296 7.55 -13.83 2.05
N PRO A 297 8.22 -14.27 0.98
CA PRO A 297 8.19 -13.57 -0.30
C PRO A 297 6.75 -13.51 -0.83
N ALA A 298 6.31 -12.31 -1.20
CA ALA A 298 5.01 -12.08 -1.82
C ALA A 298 5.10 -12.17 -3.35
N LEU A 299 4.03 -12.63 -3.99
CA LEU A 299 3.94 -12.67 -5.45
C LEU A 299 3.10 -11.51 -5.98
N VAL A 300 3.56 -10.83 -7.04
CA VAL A 300 2.74 -9.86 -7.77
C VAL A 300 2.77 -10.21 -9.26
N GLN A 301 1.61 -10.55 -9.81
CA GLN A 301 1.52 -11.00 -11.20
C GLN A 301 0.21 -10.65 -11.89
N ASN A 302 0.17 -10.70 -13.22
CA ASN A 302 -1.05 -10.49 -14.01
C ASN A 302 -1.82 -9.21 -13.65
N VAL A 303 -1.18 -8.06 -13.88
CA VAL A 303 -1.76 -6.74 -13.66
C VAL A 303 -1.96 -6.05 -15.01
N ASN A 304 -3.19 -5.65 -15.31
CA ASN A 304 -3.56 -5.06 -16.59
C ASN A 304 -4.18 -3.69 -16.34
N ILE A 305 -3.57 -2.64 -16.91
CA ILE A 305 -4.03 -1.26 -16.75
C ILE A 305 -4.24 -0.66 -18.13
N SER A 306 -5.45 -0.21 -18.42
CA SER A 306 -5.81 0.39 -19.71
C SER A 306 -6.54 1.72 -19.57
N ASN A 307 -6.42 2.58 -20.58
CA ASN A 307 -7.22 3.79 -20.73
C ASN A 307 -7.11 4.74 -19.50
N LEU A 308 -5.94 4.82 -18.88
CA LEU A 308 -5.65 5.79 -17.81
C LEU A 308 -5.10 7.07 -18.43
N LYS A 309 -5.75 8.20 -18.19
CA LYS A 309 -5.33 9.52 -18.67
C LYS A 309 -5.12 10.49 -17.53
N ALA A 310 -3.89 10.97 -17.36
CA ALA A 310 -3.52 12.02 -16.44
C ALA A 310 -3.26 13.35 -17.17
N SER A 311 -3.52 14.46 -16.49
CA SER A 311 -3.23 15.81 -16.95
C SER A 311 -2.39 16.55 -15.92
N ASN A 312 -1.65 17.56 -16.40
CA ASN A 312 -0.74 18.30 -15.55
C ASN A 312 -1.49 19.32 -14.69
N VAL A 313 -0.95 19.58 -13.50
CA VAL A 313 -1.35 20.65 -12.59
C VAL A 313 -0.16 21.56 -12.30
N LEU A 314 -0.42 22.85 -12.13
CA LEU A 314 0.58 23.82 -11.69
C LEU A 314 0.52 23.97 -10.16
N LEU A 315 1.53 23.44 -9.47
CA LEU A 315 1.66 23.54 -8.02
C LEU A 315 3.00 24.18 -7.65
N LYS A 316 2.96 25.33 -6.98
CA LYS A 316 4.16 26.05 -6.48
C LYS A 316 5.23 26.28 -7.57
N GLY A 317 4.80 26.57 -8.80
CA GLY A 317 5.68 26.80 -9.95
C GLY A 317 6.17 25.55 -10.66
N VAL A 318 5.84 24.36 -10.15
CA VAL A 318 6.11 23.07 -10.82
C VAL A 318 4.88 22.67 -11.61
N ASN A 319 5.05 22.39 -12.89
CA ASN A 319 3.99 21.90 -13.77
C ASN A 319 4.24 20.41 -14.07
N GLY A 320 3.31 19.54 -13.69
CA GLY A 320 3.43 18.11 -13.96
C GLY A 320 2.18 17.34 -13.58
N SER A 321 2.11 16.07 -13.97
CA SER A 321 1.02 15.15 -13.64
C SER A 321 1.32 14.28 -12.41
N CYS A 322 2.59 14.06 -12.11
CA CYS A 322 3.09 13.23 -11.03
C CYS A 322 4.58 13.50 -10.82
N PHE A 323 5.21 12.91 -9.81
CA PHE A 323 6.67 12.89 -9.73
C PHE A 323 7.26 11.86 -10.71
N GLN A 324 6.88 10.58 -10.59
CA GLN A 324 7.25 9.49 -11.51
C GLN A 324 5.99 8.85 -12.11
N ALA A 325 6.06 8.43 -13.38
CA ALA A 325 4.94 7.77 -14.02
C ALA A 325 4.74 6.34 -13.47
N ILE A 326 5.83 5.57 -13.40
CA ILE A 326 5.82 4.17 -12.94
C ILE A 326 6.95 3.97 -11.93
N VAL A 327 6.61 3.45 -10.76
CA VAL A 327 7.58 2.96 -9.77
C VAL A 327 7.33 1.48 -9.55
N ALA A 328 8.20 0.61 -10.08
CA ALA A 328 8.07 -0.83 -9.97
C ALA A 328 9.18 -1.42 -9.10
N GLN A 329 8.99 -1.42 -7.79
CA GLN A 329 9.88 -2.02 -6.81
C GLN A 329 9.35 -3.41 -6.43
N GLY A 330 9.93 -4.44 -7.02
CA GLY A 330 9.66 -5.84 -6.70
C GLY A 330 10.26 -6.28 -5.36
N PRO A 331 9.94 -7.48 -4.89
CA PRO A 331 10.42 -7.99 -3.61
C PRO A 331 11.96 -8.03 -3.55
N VAL A 332 12.56 -7.64 -2.42
CA VAL A 332 14.02 -7.45 -2.32
C VAL A 332 14.66 -8.58 -1.52
N ALA A 333 15.52 -9.38 -2.15
CA ALA A 333 16.12 -10.55 -1.52
C ALA A 333 16.97 -10.22 -0.28
N PHE A 334 17.57 -9.03 -0.24
CA PHE A 334 18.34 -8.53 0.90
C PHE A 334 17.54 -8.51 2.20
N ASP A 335 16.22 -8.29 2.12
CA ASP A 335 15.40 -8.11 3.32
C ASP A 335 15.12 -9.42 4.05
N TYR A 336 15.35 -10.56 3.39
CA TYR A 336 15.07 -11.88 3.94
C TYR A 336 15.95 -12.15 5.17
N ASN A 337 15.30 -12.44 6.31
CA ASN A 337 15.99 -12.71 7.58
C ASN A 337 15.68 -14.10 8.17
N GLY A 338 15.20 -15.02 7.33
CA GLY A 338 14.89 -16.40 7.69
C GLY A 338 16.09 -17.35 7.60
N PRO A 339 15.88 -18.66 7.85
CA PRO A 339 16.92 -19.67 7.73
C PRO A 339 17.45 -19.79 6.29
N ALA A 340 18.74 -20.12 6.14
CA ALA A 340 19.31 -20.45 4.84
C ALA A 340 18.87 -21.86 4.36
N PRO A 341 18.77 -22.10 3.04
CA PRO A 341 18.99 -21.13 1.97
C PRO A 341 17.82 -20.13 1.81
N THR A 342 18.14 -18.90 1.40
CA THR A 342 17.11 -17.91 1.04
C THR A 342 16.21 -18.48 -0.07
N PRO A 343 14.88 -18.42 0.08
CA PRO A 343 13.96 -18.89 -0.95
C PRO A 343 14.09 -18.05 -2.22
N ALA A 344 13.63 -18.60 -3.35
CA ALA A 344 13.51 -17.81 -4.57
C ALA A 344 12.59 -16.61 -4.33
N ILE A 345 13.07 -15.42 -4.64
CA ILE A 345 12.33 -14.17 -4.48
C ILE A 345 11.70 -13.84 -5.83
N PRO A 346 10.37 -13.93 -5.98
CA PRO A 346 9.73 -13.75 -7.27
C PRO A 346 9.81 -12.29 -7.72
N ALA A 347 10.02 -12.08 -9.02
CA ALA A 347 9.89 -10.78 -9.65
C ALA A 347 8.41 -10.38 -9.80
N ILE A 348 8.15 -9.09 -10.01
CA ILE A 348 6.86 -8.64 -10.55
C ILE A 348 6.75 -9.16 -11.99
N THR A 349 5.65 -9.83 -12.36
CA THR A 349 5.51 -10.45 -13.69
C THR A 349 4.15 -10.19 -14.36
N GLY A 350 4.09 -10.33 -15.69
CA GLY A 350 2.81 -10.32 -16.41
C GLY A 350 2.04 -9.01 -16.28
N VAL A 351 2.74 -7.87 -16.29
CA VAL A 351 2.11 -6.55 -16.22
C VAL A 351 1.95 -6.00 -17.63
N THR A 352 0.75 -5.56 -17.98
CA THR A 352 0.47 -4.86 -19.25
C THR A 352 -0.16 -3.50 -18.97
N ILE A 353 0.42 -2.45 -19.55
CA ILE A 353 -0.09 -1.08 -19.51
C ILE A 353 -0.38 -0.66 -20.95
N THR A 354 -1.63 -0.32 -21.27
CA THR A 354 -2.07 -0.12 -22.66
C THR A 354 -2.96 1.11 -22.83
N ASP A 355 -2.73 1.90 -23.88
CA ASP A 355 -3.55 3.07 -24.22
C ASP A 355 -3.66 4.09 -23.07
N CYS A 356 -2.54 4.28 -22.35
CA CYS A 356 -2.45 5.20 -21.22
C CYS A 356 -1.74 6.51 -21.64
N ASP A 357 -2.08 7.61 -20.99
CA ASP A 357 -1.36 8.87 -21.05
C ASP A 357 -1.08 9.35 -19.63
N PHE A 358 0.18 9.36 -19.24
CA PHE A 358 0.62 9.72 -17.89
C PHE A 358 0.96 11.21 -17.76
N GLY A 359 0.67 12.04 -18.77
CA GLY A 359 0.99 13.46 -18.74
C GLY A 359 2.50 13.70 -18.72
N THR A 360 2.94 14.73 -17.99
CA THR A 360 4.37 15.06 -17.85
C THR A 360 4.82 14.85 -16.40
N PRO A 361 5.52 13.74 -16.09
CA PRO A 361 6.15 13.57 -14.78
C PRO A 361 7.20 14.65 -14.52
N VAL A 362 7.37 15.04 -13.25
CA VAL A 362 8.44 15.96 -12.82
C VAL A 362 9.81 15.31 -12.99
N ALA A 363 9.95 14.02 -12.68
CA ALA A 363 11.14 13.24 -12.98
C ALA A 363 11.22 13.01 -14.49
N ALA A 364 12.15 13.69 -15.15
CA ALA A 364 12.27 13.71 -16.60
C ALA A 364 13.67 13.31 -17.06
N GLY A 365 13.76 12.88 -18.33
CA GLY A 365 15.01 12.47 -18.95
C GLY A 365 15.50 11.08 -18.50
N PRO A 366 16.69 10.68 -18.97
CA PRO A 366 17.32 9.44 -18.56
C PRO A 366 17.62 9.49 -17.07
N ALA A 367 17.34 8.39 -16.38
CA ALA A 367 17.73 8.23 -15.00
C ALA A 367 19.26 8.26 -14.84
N THR A 368 19.73 8.88 -13.76
CA THR A 368 21.13 8.90 -13.34
C THR A 368 21.24 8.58 -11.85
N ALA A 369 22.47 8.42 -11.34
CA ALA A 369 22.69 8.15 -9.92
C ALA A 369 22.02 9.18 -8.99
N ALA A 370 22.01 10.45 -9.40
CA ALA A 370 21.50 11.56 -8.61
C ALA A 370 20.12 12.07 -9.06
N THR A 371 19.56 11.54 -10.16
CA THR A 371 18.31 12.07 -10.73
C THR A 371 17.43 10.94 -11.22
N PRO A 372 16.23 10.76 -10.63
CA PRO A 372 15.31 9.74 -11.09
C PRO A 372 14.75 10.09 -12.46
N GLY A 373 14.56 9.07 -13.30
CA GLY A 373 13.76 9.18 -14.52
C GLY A 373 12.27 8.94 -14.25
N PRO A 374 11.41 9.04 -15.27
CA PRO A 374 9.97 8.87 -15.13
C PRO A 374 9.54 7.43 -14.79
N ILE A 375 10.42 6.44 -15.00
CA ILE A 375 10.18 5.02 -14.70
C ILE A 375 11.29 4.50 -13.80
N TYR A 376 10.92 3.82 -12.72
CA TYR A 376 11.81 3.01 -11.88
C TYR A 376 11.41 1.54 -11.94
N ALA A 377 12.38 0.63 -11.97
CA ALA A 377 12.18 -0.81 -11.93
C ALA A 377 13.27 -1.48 -11.07
N TYR A 378 12.91 -2.48 -10.28
CA TYR A 378 13.80 -3.35 -9.50
C TYR A 378 13.10 -4.70 -9.30
N ASN A 379 13.77 -5.83 -9.56
CA ASN A 379 13.17 -7.17 -9.54
C ASN A 379 11.81 -7.26 -10.29
N VAL A 380 11.85 -6.90 -11.58
CA VAL A 380 10.72 -6.87 -12.52
C VAL A 380 11.03 -7.72 -13.74
N HIS A 381 10.10 -8.59 -14.11
CA HIS A 381 10.15 -9.36 -15.34
C HIS A 381 9.00 -8.96 -16.27
N ASP A 382 9.34 -8.11 -17.24
CA ASP A 382 8.50 -7.70 -18.37
C ASP A 382 7.20 -6.95 -17.99
N ILE A 383 7.32 -5.68 -17.61
CA ILE A 383 6.22 -4.72 -17.69
C ILE A 383 6.10 -4.26 -19.14
N VAL A 384 5.03 -4.67 -19.82
CA VAL A 384 4.80 -4.35 -21.23
C VAL A 384 4.00 -3.06 -21.35
N LEU A 385 4.60 -2.04 -21.98
CA LEU A 385 3.97 -0.77 -22.31
C LEU A 385 3.55 -0.79 -23.79
N LYS A 386 2.26 -0.55 -24.06
CA LYS A 386 1.70 -0.45 -25.41
C LYS A 386 0.94 0.86 -25.54
N ASN A 387 1.25 1.67 -26.55
CA ASN A 387 0.61 2.97 -26.76
C ASN A 387 0.52 3.81 -25.46
N THR A 388 1.59 3.80 -24.65
CA THR A 388 1.62 4.47 -23.35
C THR A 388 2.38 5.78 -23.49
N VAL A 389 1.72 6.92 -23.34
CA VAL A 389 2.33 8.24 -23.48
C VAL A 389 2.92 8.70 -22.15
N ILE A 390 4.20 9.09 -22.15
CA ILE A 390 4.90 9.71 -21.02
C ILE A 390 5.65 10.92 -21.53
N ALA A 391 5.36 12.10 -20.97
CA ALA A 391 5.94 13.38 -21.38
C ALA A 391 5.84 13.61 -22.91
N GLY A 392 4.68 13.27 -23.50
CA GLY A 392 4.43 13.40 -24.95
C GLY A 392 5.09 12.33 -25.83
N THR A 393 5.88 11.41 -25.25
CA THR A 393 6.52 10.31 -25.98
C THR A 393 5.67 9.05 -25.88
N THR A 394 5.32 8.44 -27.01
CA THR A 394 4.59 7.17 -27.05
C THR A 394 5.55 5.99 -26.85
N MET A 395 5.30 5.21 -25.80
CA MET A 395 6.08 4.04 -25.41
C MET A 395 5.40 2.76 -25.91
N ASN A 396 6.14 1.99 -26.70
CA ASN A 396 5.80 0.62 -27.14
C ASN A 396 6.99 -0.28 -26.84
N THR A 397 7.23 -0.55 -25.56
CA THR A 397 8.46 -1.18 -25.07
C THR A 397 8.16 -2.11 -23.89
N THR A 398 9.15 -2.89 -23.49
CA THR A 398 9.08 -3.73 -22.29
C THR A 398 10.13 -3.26 -21.28
N VAL A 399 9.73 -3.14 -20.02
CA VAL A 399 10.59 -2.73 -18.91
C VAL A 399 10.87 -3.94 -18.02
N SER A 400 12.15 -4.29 -17.88
CA SER A 400 12.60 -5.45 -17.09
C SER A 400 13.87 -5.09 -16.34
N ASP A 401 14.01 -5.61 -15.13
CA ASP A 401 15.14 -5.37 -14.24
C ASP A 401 15.31 -6.59 -13.31
N ALA A 402 16.41 -7.32 -13.46
CA ALA A 402 16.65 -8.58 -12.74
C ALA A 402 17.43 -8.40 -11.43
N ARG A 403 17.65 -7.16 -10.96
CA ARG A 403 18.38 -6.88 -9.71
C ARG A 403 17.68 -7.37 -8.46
#